data_AF-A0A3P7IMA0-F1
#
_entry.id   AF-A0A3P7IMA0-F1
#
_cell.length_a   1.000
_cell.length_b   1.000
_cell.length_c   1.000
_cell.angle_alpha   90.00
_cell.angle_beta   90.00
_cell.angle_gamma   90.00
#
_symmetry.space_group_name_H-M   'P 1'
#
loop_
_entity.id
_entity.type
_entity.pdbx_description
1 polymer ?
#
loop_
_entity_poly.entity_id
_entity_poly.type
_entity_poly.pdbx_seq_one_letter_code
_entity_poly.pdbx_strand_id
1 'polypeptide(L)'
;MEFLLCCLDFLSIQISSEQKSDEKYNKTLADEFYTAQSKMLAYLSIMGKIREFMEQILANGDRFINGVLSLLEQCPAELIVVRKDVLITLKFFFISDLRPKFIQLLPRLLSEVALIGSGYTAVDHLRGYFYQTMADFLHHVRASLSFDMLAHVAFVFCREMHDNLLPYQIQVICARMLSSVLEGLSKHAKEGEATRDLILMILESLVVKLKMIAVYHLPLLFKQYAAEINYDYKSCDRDGSDTLENDKTSNDVIREEVRRCSIDTAPEMEIGPADLPQPPAPVIPVPKDSGHRQSSPSTILTQMYTMNAPPIPLTEARTIVKFILLACKMGTTALAGANRSSRE
;
A
#
# COMPACT_ATOMS: atom_id res chain seq x y z
N MET A 1 -22.29 31.65 11.31
CA MET A 1 -20.89 31.37 11.73
C MET A 1 -20.83 30.53 12.99
N GLU A 2 -21.62 30.83 14.04
CA GLU A 2 -21.70 30.00 15.26
C GLU A 2 -21.97 28.51 15.00
N PHE A 3 -22.86 28.19 14.04
CA PHE A 3 -23.16 26.80 13.69
C PHE A 3 -21.92 25.99 13.29
N LEU A 4 -20.98 26.56 12.51
CA LEU A 4 -19.76 25.85 12.12
C LEU A 4 -18.89 25.55 13.34
N LEU A 5 -18.76 26.50 14.26
CA LEU A 5 -18.00 26.29 15.49
C LEU A 5 -18.62 25.17 16.32
N CYS A 6 -19.96 25.11 16.43
CA CYS A 6 -20.67 24.01 17.06
C CYS A 6 -20.39 22.66 16.38
N CYS A 7 -20.28 22.62 15.05
CA CYS A 7 -19.92 21.39 14.33
C CYS A 7 -18.49 20.94 14.66
N LEU A 8 -17.54 21.88 14.77
CA LEU A 8 -16.15 21.59 15.14
C LEU A 8 -16.01 21.15 16.60
N ASP A 9 -16.79 21.78 17.49
CA ASP A 9 -16.99 21.37 18.88
C ASP A 9 -17.45 19.92 18.95
N PHE A 10 -18.53 19.60 18.23
CA PHE A 10 -19.12 18.27 18.21
C PHE A 10 -18.15 17.19 17.74
N LEU A 11 -17.32 17.47 16.72
CA LEU A 11 -16.27 16.56 16.28
C LEU A 11 -15.17 16.33 17.32
N SER A 12 -14.97 17.27 18.23
CA SER A 12 -13.94 17.21 19.27
C SER A 12 -14.44 16.52 20.55
N ILE A 13 -15.75 16.23 20.66
CA ILE A 13 -16.31 15.53 21.81
C ILE A 13 -15.80 14.08 21.83
N GLN A 14 -15.41 13.63 23.02
CA GLN A 14 -14.84 12.32 23.26
C GLN A 14 -15.61 11.62 24.38
N ILE A 15 -15.74 10.30 24.27
CA ILE A 15 -16.25 9.47 25.37
C ILE A 15 -15.03 9.08 26.22
N SER A 16 -14.98 9.55 27.46
CA SER A 16 -13.84 9.33 28.34
C SER A 16 -13.69 7.85 28.70
N SER A 17 -12.47 7.44 29.08
CA SER A 17 -12.21 6.07 29.54
C SER A 17 -13.05 5.72 30.78
N GLU A 18 -13.29 6.69 31.66
CA GLU A 18 -14.15 6.54 32.84
C GLU A 18 -15.60 6.26 32.42
N GLN A 19 -16.14 7.02 31.46
CA GLN A 19 -17.49 6.80 30.93
C GLN A 19 -17.63 5.43 30.24
N LYS A 20 -16.58 4.94 29.59
CA LYS A 20 -16.56 3.59 28.97
C LYS A 20 -16.52 2.47 30.00
N SER A 21 -16.02 2.74 31.21
CA SER A 21 -15.96 1.76 32.31
C SER A 21 -17.19 1.76 33.23
N ASP A 22 -18.08 2.75 33.10
CA ASP A 22 -19.31 2.85 33.89
C ASP A 22 -20.27 1.69 33.54
N GLU A 23 -20.91 1.11 34.54
CA GLU A 23 -21.93 0.07 34.36
C GLU A 23 -23.10 0.54 33.49
N LYS A 24 -23.36 1.85 33.44
CA LYS A 24 -24.39 2.47 32.61
C LYS A 24 -23.96 2.72 31.17
N TYR A 25 -22.72 2.35 30.80
CA TYR A 25 -22.22 2.54 29.45
C TYR A 25 -23.07 1.76 28.43
N ASN A 26 -23.72 2.49 27.53
CA ASN A 26 -24.49 1.91 26.45
C ASN A 26 -23.67 1.93 25.15
N LYS A 27 -23.17 0.74 24.77
CA LYS A 27 -22.37 0.57 23.55
C LYS A 27 -23.13 1.00 22.29
N THR A 28 -24.41 0.66 22.14
CA THR A 28 -25.21 1.04 20.98
C THR A 28 -25.32 2.56 20.84
N LEU A 29 -25.54 3.26 21.96
CA LEU A 29 -25.60 4.72 21.95
C LEU A 29 -24.24 5.34 21.61
N ALA A 30 -23.14 4.76 22.10
CA ALA A 30 -21.80 5.19 21.72
C ALA A 30 -21.52 4.97 20.23
N ASP A 31 -21.96 3.84 19.66
CA ASP A 31 -21.82 3.52 18.24
C ASP A 31 -22.63 4.51 17.36
N GLU A 32 -23.84 4.86 17.80
CA GLU A 32 -24.65 5.92 17.17
C GLU A 32 -23.98 7.30 17.26
N PHE A 33 -23.34 7.61 18.39
CA PHE A 33 -22.59 8.85 18.56
C PHE A 33 -21.42 8.96 17.58
N TYR A 34 -20.59 7.91 17.43
CA TYR A 34 -19.51 7.91 16.44
C TYR A 34 -20.04 7.98 15.00
N THR A 35 -21.17 7.32 14.73
CA THR A 35 -21.87 7.43 13.45
C THR A 35 -22.29 8.89 13.18
N ALA A 36 -22.89 9.57 14.15
CA ALA A 36 -23.25 10.98 14.03
C ALA A 36 -22.03 11.88 13.79
N GLN A 37 -20.90 11.64 14.47
CA GLN A 37 -19.65 12.37 14.22
C GLN A 37 -19.13 12.19 12.79
N SER A 38 -19.13 10.96 12.26
CA SER A 38 -18.77 10.73 10.85
C SER A 38 -19.67 11.46 9.86
N LYS A 39 -20.98 11.52 10.13
CA LYS A 39 -21.92 12.25 9.27
C LYS A 39 -21.72 13.76 9.38
N MET A 40 -21.36 14.27 10.56
CA MET A 40 -20.97 15.67 10.73
C MET A 40 -19.72 16.01 9.92
N LEU A 41 -18.70 15.14 9.96
CA LEU A 41 -17.49 15.33 9.15
C LEU A 41 -17.80 15.33 7.65
N ALA A 42 -18.66 14.39 7.20
CA ALA A 42 -19.12 14.35 5.81
C ALA A 42 -19.85 15.65 5.42
N TYR A 43 -20.73 16.15 6.30
CA TYR A 43 -21.39 17.44 6.10
C TYR A 43 -20.38 18.60 5.99
N LEU A 44 -19.38 18.66 6.86
CA LEU A 44 -18.32 19.68 6.78
C LEU A 44 -17.55 19.63 5.46
N SER A 45 -17.34 18.44 4.88
CA SER A 45 -16.71 18.31 3.56
C SER A 45 -17.58 18.87 2.44
N ILE A 46 -18.91 18.75 2.54
CA ILE A 46 -19.84 19.33 1.58
C ILE A 46 -19.86 20.85 1.73
N MET A 47 -19.96 21.37 2.95
CA MET A 47 -19.92 22.81 3.22
C MET A 47 -18.58 23.44 2.82
N GLY A 48 -17.47 22.73 3.04
CA GLY A 48 -16.13 23.18 2.66
C GLY A 48 -15.92 23.34 1.15
N LYS A 49 -16.85 22.88 0.30
CA LYS A 49 -16.84 23.22 -1.13
C LYS A 49 -17.22 24.68 -1.40
N ILE A 50 -17.85 25.34 -0.43
CA ILE A 50 -18.19 26.76 -0.47
C ILE A 50 -17.02 27.53 0.15
N ARG A 51 -16.47 28.50 -0.59
CA ARG A 51 -15.24 29.20 -0.24
C ARG A 51 -15.31 29.86 1.14
N GLU A 52 -16.39 30.56 1.44
CA GLU A 52 -16.57 31.27 2.72
C GLU A 52 -16.58 30.29 3.91
N PHE A 53 -17.11 29.08 3.73
CA PHE A 53 -17.07 28.05 4.77
C PHE A 53 -15.66 27.43 4.90
N MET A 54 -14.97 27.22 3.78
CA MET A 54 -13.59 26.70 3.82
C MET A 54 -12.65 27.67 4.53
N GLU A 55 -12.77 28.99 4.29
CA GLU A 55 -12.01 30.02 5.00
C GLU A 55 -12.19 29.92 6.52
N GLN A 56 -13.40 29.62 6.97
CA GLN A 56 -13.70 29.44 8.39
C GLN A 56 -13.15 28.10 8.95
N ILE A 57 -13.19 27.02 8.16
CA ILE A 57 -12.54 25.75 8.53
C ILE A 57 -11.03 25.95 8.65
N LEU A 58 -10.41 26.69 7.74
CA LEU A 58 -8.98 27.03 7.78
C LEU A 58 -8.63 27.86 9.03
N ALA A 59 -9.43 28.87 9.34
CA ALA A 59 -9.26 29.70 10.54
C ALA A 59 -9.32 28.88 11.83
N ASN A 60 -10.07 27.77 11.83
CA ASN A 60 -10.20 26.84 12.96
C ASN A 60 -9.47 25.50 12.70
N GLY A 61 -8.47 25.50 11.82
CA GLY A 61 -7.91 24.27 11.29
C GLY A 61 -7.30 23.36 12.37
N ASP A 62 -6.67 23.92 13.41
CA ASP A 62 -6.06 23.11 14.49
C ASP A 62 -7.15 22.38 15.30
N ARG A 63 -8.28 23.03 15.52
CA ARG A 63 -9.44 22.40 16.17
C ARG A 63 -9.99 21.28 15.31
N PHE A 64 -10.16 21.55 14.00
CA PHE A 64 -10.67 20.56 13.06
C PHE A 64 -9.79 19.31 12.99
N ILE A 65 -8.48 19.47 12.77
CA ILE A 65 -7.57 18.33 12.59
C ILE A 65 -7.47 17.48 13.87
N ASN A 66 -7.49 18.11 15.04
CA ASN A 66 -7.47 17.40 16.32
C ASN A 66 -8.78 16.64 16.57
N GLY A 67 -9.93 17.22 16.21
CA GLY A 67 -11.23 16.55 16.28
C GLY A 67 -11.28 15.32 15.36
N VAL A 68 -10.85 15.45 14.11
CA VAL A 68 -10.84 14.32 13.16
C VAL A 68 -9.89 13.21 13.59
N LEU A 69 -8.71 13.55 14.11
CA LEU A 69 -7.76 12.56 14.60
C LEU A 69 -8.28 11.85 15.86
N SER A 70 -8.91 12.59 16.77
CA SER A 70 -9.56 12.03 17.95
C SER A 70 -10.68 11.06 17.56
N LEU A 71 -11.51 11.42 16.59
CA LEU A 71 -12.56 10.55 16.05
C LEU A 71 -11.97 9.23 15.52
N LEU A 72 -10.90 9.29 14.72
CA LEU A 72 -10.25 8.09 14.18
C LEU A 72 -9.67 7.18 15.26
N GLU A 73 -8.99 7.75 16.25
CA GLU A 73 -8.32 6.98 17.30
C GLU A 73 -9.31 6.38 18.32
N GLN A 74 -10.41 7.09 18.60
CA GLN A 74 -11.39 6.65 19.60
C GLN A 74 -12.52 5.79 19.05
N CYS A 75 -12.79 5.88 17.74
CA CYS A 75 -13.80 5.05 17.09
C CYS A 75 -13.46 3.57 17.31
N PRO A 76 -14.38 2.73 17.81
CA PRO A 76 -14.13 1.30 17.95
C PRO A 76 -13.71 0.64 16.62
N ALA A 77 -12.87 -0.40 16.68
CA ALA A 77 -12.40 -1.10 15.47
C ALA A 77 -13.53 -1.84 14.75
N GLU A 78 -14.60 -2.19 15.47
CA GLU A 78 -15.78 -2.87 14.97
C GLU A 78 -16.66 -1.97 14.10
N LEU A 79 -16.55 -0.63 14.25
CA LEU A 79 -17.29 0.34 13.45
C LEU A 79 -16.60 0.61 12.10
N ILE A 80 -16.43 -0.45 11.32
CA ILE A 80 -15.76 -0.46 10.02
C ILE A 80 -16.38 0.60 9.09
N VAL A 81 -17.72 0.69 9.07
CA VAL A 81 -18.44 1.65 8.22
C VAL A 81 -18.09 3.10 8.59
N VAL A 82 -18.04 3.42 9.88
CA VAL A 82 -17.70 4.76 10.38
C VAL A 82 -16.27 5.12 10.00
N ARG A 83 -15.30 4.23 10.26
CA ARG A 83 -13.89 4.44 9.88
C ARG A 83 -13.74 4.63 8.37
N LYS A 84 -14.44 3.83 7.56
CA LYS A 84 -14.46 3.97 6.09
C LYS A 84 -14.97 5.34 5.66
N ASP A 85 -16.11 5.77 6.22
CA ASP A 85 -16.72 7.06 5.90
C ASP A 85 -15.78 8.22 6.27
N VAL A 86 -15.10 8.15 7.42
CA VAL A 86 -14.11 9.16 7.84
C VAL A 86 -12.90 9.17 6.90
N LEU A 87 -12.33 8.02 6.53
CA LEU A 87 -11.20 7.92 5.60
C LEU A 87 -11.54 8.47 4.21
N ILE A 88 -12.72 8.16 3.68
CA ILE A 88 -13.20 8.68 2.40
C ILE A 88 -13.37 10.20 2.49
N THR A 89 -13.93 10.70 3.59
CA THR A 89 -14.17 12.13 3.79
C THR A 89 -12.85 12.91 3.93
N LEU A 90 -11.85 12.34 4.60
CA LEU A 90 -10.51 12.93 4.75
C LEU A 90 -9.85 13.25 3.42
N LYS A 91 -10.12 12.45 2.37
CA LYS A 91 -9.57 12.69 1.03
C LYS A 91 -9.88 14.09 0.51
N PHE A 92 -11.07 14.62 0.80
CA PHE A 92 -11.45 15.99 0.42
C PHE A 92 -10.53 17.03 1.09
N PHE A 93 -10.27 16.87 2.39
CA PHE A 93 -9.44 17.81 3.15
C PHE A 93 -7.94 17.67 2.85
N PHE A 94 -7.50 16.48 2.42
CA PHE A 94 -6.12 16.23 1.99
C PHE A 94 -5.75 16.90 0.66
N ILE A 95 -6.74 17.23 -0.17
CA ILE A 95 -6.50 17.96 -1.44
C ILE A 95 -6.84 19.45 -1.35
N SER A 96 -7.43 19.91 -0.25
CA SER A 96 -7.80 21.32 -0.03
C SER A 96 -6.65 22.14 0.56
N ASP A 97 -6.90 23.42 0.81
CA ASP A 97 -5.95 24.34 1.44
C ASP A 97 -5.64 24.00 2.90
N LEU A 98 -6.40 23.08 3.51
CA LEU A 98 -6.15 22.60 4.88
C LEU A 98 -4.99 21.59 4.95
N ARG A 99 -4.62 21.01 3.81
CA ARG A 99 -3.56 20.00 3.65
C ARG A 99 -2.28 20.27 4.47
N PRO A 100 -1.68 21.48 4.49
CA PRO A 100 -0.45 21.72 5.25
C PRO A 100 -0.57 21.46 6.75
N LYS A 101 -1.76 21.68 7.34
CA LYS A 101 -2.00 21.44 8.77
C LYS A 101 -1.93 19.96 9.14
N PHE A 102 -2.25 19.05 8.21
CA PHE A 102 -2.15 17.61 8.45
C PHE A 102 -0.71 17.07 8.47
N ILE A 103 0.27 17.82 7.97
CA ILE A 103 1.67 17.37 7.94
C ILE A 103 2.17 17.11 9.37
N GLN A 104 1.78 17.95 10.34
CA GLN A 104 2.16 17.80 11.75
C GLN A 104 1.58 16.53 12.39
N LEU A 105 0.48 16.01 11.84
CA LEU A 105 -0.20 14.80 12.31
C LEU A 105 0.23 13.55 11.55
N LEU A 106 1.08 13.69 10.52
CA LEU A 106 1.44 12.60 9.63
C LEU A 106 2.01 11.35 10.35
N PRO A 107 2.85 11.47 11.40
CA PRO A 107 3.29 10.29 12.14
C PRO A 107 2.15 9.46 12.73
N ARG A 108 1.07 10.13 13.20
CA ARG A 108 -0.13 9.46 13.71
C ARG A 108 -1.00 8.94 12.58
N LEU A 109 -1.11 9.69 11.48
CA LEU A 109 -1.89 9.29 10.31
C LEU A 109 -1.30 8.07 9.57
N LEU A 110 0.02 7.84 9.65
CA LEU A 110 0.65 6.66 9.05
C LEU A 110 0.50 5.39 9.90
N SER A 111 0.00 5.50 11.13
CA SER A 111 -0.25 4.34 11.97
C SER A 111 -1.53 3.62 11.53
N GLU A 112 -1.34 2.50 10.83
CA GLU A 112 -2.43 1.60 10.43
C GLU A 112 -3.26 1.17 11.65
N VAL A 113 -2.59 0.75 12.73
CA VAL A 113 -3.26 0.32 13.97
C VAL A 113 -4.12 1.44 14.56
N ALA A 114 -3.68 2.70 14.50
CA ALA A 114 -4.47 3.83 14.99
C ALA A 114 -5.68 4.13 14.08
N LEU A 115 -5.48 4.17 12.76
CA LEU A 115 -6.50 4.64 11.82
C LEU A 115 -7.51 3.58 11.37
N ILE A 116 -7.12 2.31 11.28
CA ILE A 116 -8.03 1.23 10.88
C ILE A 116 -8.32 0.24 12.02
N GLY A 117 -7.48 0.21 13.06
CA GLY A 117 -7.61 -0.72 14.19
C GLY A 117 -6.86 -2.04 13.97
N SER A 118 -6.85 -2.89 15.00
CA SER A 118 -6.20 -4.21 14.97
C SER A 118 -7.14 -5.37 14.61
N GLY A 119 -8.43 -5.10 14.41
CA GLY A 119 -9.43 -6.13 14.10
C GLY A 119 -9.25 -6.67 12.70
N TYR A 120 -9.16 -8.00 12.55
CA TYR A 120 -8.90 -8.66 11.27
C TYR A 120 -9.86 -8.21 10.15
N THR A 121 -11.17 -8.20 10.42
CA THR A 121 -12.19 -7.76 9.46
C THR A 121 -12.02 -6.29 9.07
N ALA A 122 -11.68 -5.43 10.04
CA ALA A 122 -11.47 -4.01 9.80
C ALA A 122 -10.23 -3.79 8.93
N VAL A 123 -9.13 -4.48 9.22
CA VAL A 123 -7.89 -4.45 8.43
C VAL A 123 -8.17 -4.87 7.00
N ASP A 124 -8.79 -6.02 6.79
CA ASP A 124 -9.09 -6.55 5.45
C ASP A 124 -9.94 -5.57 4.60
N HIS A 125 -10.94 -4.94 5.20
CA HIS A 125 -11.85 -4.03 4.49
C HIS A 125 -11.29 -2.61 4.30
N LEU A 126 -10.49 -2.10 5.24
CA LEU A 126 -10.09 -0.69 5.28
C LEU A 126 -8.69 -0.44 4.74
N ARG A 127 -7.79 -1.44 4.75
CA ARG A 127 -6.38 -1.25 4.39
C ARG A 127 -6.20 -0.70 2.98
N GLY A 128 -7.01 -1.15 2.01
CA GLY A 128 -7.02 -0.59 0.65
C GLY A 128 -7.37 0.90 0.61
N TYR A 129 -8.41 1.32 1.35
CA TYR A 129 -8.79 2.73 1.43
C TYR A 129 -7.73 3.56 2.13
N PHE A 130 -7.15 3.04 3.22
CA PHE A 130 -6.08 3.70 3.96
C PHE A 130 -4.88 4.01 3.07
N TYR A 131 -4.31 3.00 2.38
CA TYR A 131 -3.15 3.21 1.52
C TYR A 131 -3.44 4.11 0.33
N GLN A 132 -4.62 4.01 -0.28
CA GLN A 132 -5.01 4.88 -1.37
C GLN A 132 -5.13 6.34 -0.91
N THR A 133 -5.81 6.59 0.21
CA THR A 133 -5.96 7.93 0.80
C THR A 133 -4.61 8.50 1.23
N MET A 134 -3.74 7.67 1.81
CA MET A 134 -2.41 8.13 2.25
C MET A 134 -1.46 8.40 1.09
N ALA A 135 -1.45 7.55 0.07
CA ALA A 135 -0.67 7.81 -1.13
C ALA A 135 -1.10 9.11 -1.82
N ASP A 136 -2.41 9.38 -1.90
CA ASP A 136 -2.92 10.63 -2.46
C ASP A 136 -2.45 11.84 -1.63
N PHE A 137 -2.56 11.80 -0.30
CA PHE A 137 -2.08 12.89 0.57
C PHE A 137 -0.57 13.11 0.45
N LEU A 138 0.21 12.05 0.65
CA LEU A 138 1.67 12.09 0.65
C LEU A 138 2.24 12.54 -0.69
N HIS A 139 1.62 12.12 -1.80
CA HIS A 139 1.99 12.61 -3.11
C HIS A 139 1.94 14.13 -3.16
N HIS A 140 0.87 14.76 -2.67
CA HIS A 140 0.75 16.22 -2.70
C HIS A 140 1.71 16.93 -1.75
N VAL A 141 2.01 16.36 -0.57
CA VAL A 141 2.83 17.02 0.45
C VAL A 141 4.33 16.67 0.37
N ARG A 142 4.75 15.72 -0.48
CA ARG A 142 6.14 15.21 -0.57
C ARG A 142 7.23 16.28 -0.55
N ALA A 143 6.97 17.42 -1.20
CA ALA A 143 7.90 18.54 -1.31
C ALA A 143 8.05 19.36 -0.01
N SER A 144 7.11 19.23 0.91
CA SER A 144 7.06 19.96 2.19
C SER A 144 7.43 19.07 3.38
N LEU A 145 7.70 17.77 3.16
CA LEU A 145 8.09 16.85 4.20
C LEU A 145 9.56 17.03 4.58
N SER A 146 9.86 16.87 5.88
CA SER A 146 11.24 16.76 6.35
C SER A 146 11.90 15.47 5.83
N PHE A 147 13.23 15.44 5.88
CA PHE A 147 14.00 14.24 5.53
C PHE A 147 13.56 13.03 6.38
N ASP A 148 13.47 13.19 7.70
CA ASP A 148 13.06 12.11 8.62
C ASP A 148 11.67 11.56 8.29
N MET A 149 10.75 12.45 7.92
CA MET A 149 9.40 12.06 7.56
C MET A 149 9.37 11.31 6.22
N LEU A 150 10.16 11.75 5.23
CA LEU A 150 10.34 11.01 3.97
C LEU A 150 10.98 9.64 4.21
N ALA A 151 11.95 9.52 5.10
CA ALA A 151 12.58 8.26 5.47
C ALA A 151 11.57 7.29 6.11
N HIS A 152 10.75 7.78 7.04
CA HIS A 152 9.70 6.97 7.67
C HIS A 152 8.63 6.54 6.65
N VAL A 153 8.21 7.43 5.76
CA VAL A 153 7.30 7.09 4.65
C VAL A 153 7.94 6.04 3.74
N ALA A 154 9.21 6.20 3.36
CA ALA A 154 9.93 5.22 2.55
C ALA A 154 9.92 3.84 3.21
N PHE A 155 10.23 3.76 4.50
CA PHE A 155 10.23 2.52 5.27
C PHE A 155 8.86 1.84 5.24
N VAL A 156 7.79 2.57 5.54
CA VAL A 156 6.43 2.04 5.52
C VAL A 156 6.09 1.50 4.12
N PHE A 157 6.22 2.30 3.06
CA PHE A 157 5.80 1.87 1.73
C PHE A 157 6.70 0.78 1.13
N CYS A 158 7.99 0.73 1.48
CA CYS A 158 8.86 -0.40 1.14
C CYS A 158 8.37 -1.69 1.81
N ARG A 159 8.11 -1.68 3.13
CA ARG A 159 7.61 -2.84 3.86
C ARG A 159 6.32 -3.39 3.25
N GLU A 160 5.37 -2.50 3.00
CA GLU A 160 4.05 -2.88 2.47
C GLU A 160 4.11 -3.36 1.02
N MET A 161 5.01 -2.83 0.18
CA MET A 161 5.20 -3.35 -1.18
C MET A 161 5.63 -4.83 -1.19
N HIS A 162 6.36 -5.28 -0.16
CA HIS A 162 6.82 -6.66 0.00
C HIS A 162 5.86 -7.55 0.78
N ASP A 163 4.77 -7.01 1.32
CA ASP A 163 3.77 -7.80 2.05
C ASP A 163 2.88 -8.58 1.06
N ASN A 164 3.11 -9.90 1.02
CA ASN A 164 2.37 -10.83 0.16
C ASN A 164 0.94 -11.09 0.64
N LEU A 165 0.59 -10.66 1.86
CA LEU A 165 -0.79 -10.73 2.37
C LEU A 165 -1.65 -9.59 1.82
N LEU A 166 -1.02 -8.56 1.24
CA LEU A 166 -1.75 -7.47 0.63
C LEU A 166 -2.23 -7.80 -0.78
N PRO A 167 -3.43 -7.32 -1.17
CA PRO A 167 -3.83 -7.26 -2.56
C PRO A 167 -2.77 -6.56 -3.42
N TYR A 168 -2.48 -7.10 -4.60
CA TYR A 168 -1.48 -6.53 -5.52
C TYR A 168 -1.75 -5.06 -5.88
N GLN A 169 -3.01 -4.63 -5.90
CA GLN A 169 -3.38 -3.22 -6.07
C GLN A 169 -2.76 -2.30 -5.02
N ILE A 170 -2.67 -2.76 -3.77
CA ILE A 170 -2.02 -1.99 -2.70
C ILE A 170 -0.51 -1.96 -2.92
N GLN A 171 0.10 -3.08 -3.31
CA GLN A 171 1.54 -3.12 -3.63
C GLN A 171 1.89 -2.17 -4.80
N VAL A 172 1.01 -2.06 -5.80
CA VAL A 172 1.11 -1.08 -6.90
C VAL A 172 1.06 0.36 -6.37
N ILE A 173 0.12 0.66 -5.47
CA ILE A 173 0.03 1.97 -4.81
C ILE A 173 1.34 2.28 -4.08
N CYS A 174 1.91 1.29 -3.38
CA CYS A 174 3.18 1.47 -2.68
C CYS A 174 4.34 1.77 -3.63
N ALA A 175 4.48 1.01 -4.72
CA ALA A 175 5.49 1.29 -5.75
C ALA A 175 5.35 2.70 -6.34
N ARG A 176 4.11 3.13 -6.62
CA ARG A 176 3.81 4.49 -7.08
C ARG A 176 4.16 5.56 -6.03
N MET A 177 3.94 5.28 -4.76
CA MET A 177 4.27 6.21 -3.68
C MET A 177 5.79 6.37 -3.51
N LEU A 178 6.57 5.29 -3.65
CA LEU A 178 8.04 5.35 -3.60
C LEU A 178 8.63 6.30 -4.66
N SER A 179 8.05 6.36 -5.86
CA SER A 179 8.38 7.40 -6.85
C SER A 179 8.21 8.82 -6.32
N SER A 180 7.11 9.07 -5.59
CA SER A 180 6.84 10.37 -4.99
C SER A 180 7.81 10.69 -3.84
N VAL A 181 8.19 9.68 -3.05
CA VAL A 181 9.23 9.86 -2.01
C VAL A 181 10.57 10.25 -2.64
N LEU A 182 10.99 9.54 -3.68
CA LEU A 182 12.24 9.83 -4.41
C LEU A 182 12.26 11.26 -4.98
N GLU A 183 11.12 11.76 -5.46
CA GLU A 183 10.99 13.16 -5.87
C GLU A 183 11.13 14.13 -4.68
N GLY A 184 10.50 13.82 -3.55
CA GLY A 184 10.64 14.62 -2.32
C GLY A 184 12.09 14.70 -1.86
N LEU A 185 12.81 13.58 -1.90
CA LEU A 185 14.23 13.49 -1.52
C LEU A 185 15.16 14.32 -2.40
N SER A 186 14.79 14.60 -3.66
CA SER A 186 15.59 15.47 -4.55
C SER A 186 15.78 16.89 -4.00
N LYS A 187 14.90 17.35 -3.10
CA LYS A 187 14.99 18.65 -2.43
C LYS A 187 15.84 18.63 -1.15
N HIS A 188 16.26 17.46 -0.69
CA HIS A 188 17.05 17.27 0.53
C HIS A 188 18.54 16.99 0.23
N ALA A 189 19.07 17.62 -0.82
CA ALA A 189 20.48 17.49 -1.21
C ALA A 189 21.46 17.90 -0.10
N LYS A 190 21.04 18.81 0.79
CA LYS A 190 21.82 19.26 1.96
C LYS A 190 22.18 18.14 2.94
N GLU A 191 21.39 17.06 3.00
CA GLU A 191 21.66 15.92 3.88
C GLU A 191 22.75 14.99 3.28
N GLY A 192 23.23 15.31 2.08
CA GLY A 192 24.41 14.69 1.45
C GLY A 192 24.29 13.17 1.36
N GLU A 193 25.15 12.47 2.11
CA GLU A 193 25.23 11.01 2.12
C GLU A 193 23.96 10.34 2.62
N ALA A 194 23.26 10.91 3.60
CA ALA A 194 22.03 10.30 4.13
C ALA A 194 20.92 10.22 3.06
N THR A 195 20.77 11.26 2.23
CA THR A 195 19.84 11.25 1.09
C THR A 195 20.27 10.22 0.05
N ARG A 196 21.56 10.13 -0.28
CA ARG A 196 22.09 9.12 -1.20
C ARG A 196 21.78 7.70 -0.72
N ASP A 197 22.09 7.42 0.53
CA ASP A 197 21.95 6.07 1.12
C ASP A 197 20.48 5.66 1.20
N LEU A 198 19.58 6.60 1.56
CA LEU A 198 18.14 6.35 1.53
C LEU A 198 17.61 6.09 0.12
N ILE A 199 18.07 6.83 -0.90
CA ILE A 199 17.69 6.57 -2.29
C ILE A 199 18.17 5.18 -2.72
N LEU A 200 19.41 4.80 -2.39
CA LEU A 200 19.94 3.47 -2.69
C LEU A 200 19.14 2.36 -2.02
N MET A 201 18.75 2.54 -0.76
CA MET A 201 17.90 1.59 -0.02
C MET A 201 16.51 1.42 -0.68
N ILE A 202 15.90 2.51 -1.14
CA ILE A 202 14.63 2.44 -1.89
C ILE A 202 14.82 1.68 -3.21
N LEU A 203 15.90 1.98 -3.95
CA LEU A 203 16.22 1.29 -5.21
C LEU A 203 16.47 -0.21 -5.00
N GLU A 204 17.20 -0.58 -3.96
CA GLU A 204 17.44 -1.97 -3.59
C GLU A 204 16.12 -2.70 -3.33
N SER A 205 15.24 -2.12 -2.49
CA SER A 205 13.91 -2.67 -2.21
C SER A 205 13.08 -2.90 -3.48
N LEU A 206 13.11 -1.95 -4.42
CA LEU A 206 12.43 -2.04 -5.72
C LEU A 206 13.00 -3.18 -6.59
N VAL A 207 14.32 -3.32 -6.64
CA VAL A 207 14.99 -4.39 -7.39
C VAL A 207 14.70 -5.76 -6.77
N VAL A 208 14.67 -5.88 -5.44
CA VAL A 208 14.27 -7.11 -4.75
C VAL A 208 12.83 -7.50 -5.14
N LYS A 209 11.91 -6.54 -5.24
CA LYS A 209 10.53 -6.84 -5.66
C LYS A 209 10.48 -7.32 -7.11
N LEU A 210 11.26 -6.73 -8.01
CA LEU A 210 11.39 -7.22 -9.39
C LEU A 210 11.98 -8.64 -9.44
N LYS A 211 13.01 -8.93 -8.64
CA LYS A 211 13.59 -10.27 -8.53
C LYS A 211 12.53 -11.28 -8.09
N MET A 212 11.73 -10.94 -7.07
CA MET A 212 10.61 -11.79 -6.63
C MET A 212 9.62 -12.07 -7.76
N ILE A 213 9.22 -11.05 -8.52
CA ILE A 213 8.30 -11.21 -9.66
C ILE A 213 8.92 -12.09 -10.75
N ALA A 214 10.19 -11.86 -11.09
CA ALA A 214 10.89 -12.60 -12.13
C ALA A 214 11.07 -14.09 -11.78
N VAL A 215 11.42 -14.38 -10.52
CA VAL A 215 11.71 -15.76 -10.07
C VAL A 215 10.43 -16.55 -9.80
N TYR A 216 9.45 -15.96 -9.11
CA TYR A 216 8.30 -16.73 -8.61
C TYR A 216 7.03 -16.57 -9.43
N HIS A 217 6.80 -15.40 -10.04
CA HIS A 217 5.55 -15.13 -10.74
C HIS A 217 5.66 -15.30 -12.26
N LEU A 218 6.79 -14.92 -12.85
CA LEU A 218 6.98 -14.98 -14.29
C LEU A 218 6.90 -16.40 -14.88
N PRO A 219 7.45 -17.46 -14.25
CA PRO A 219 7.28 -18.83 -14.76
C PRO A 219 5.81 -19.28 -14.76
N LEU A 220 5.05 -18.90 -13.73
CA LEU A 220 3.61 -19.22 -13.62
C LEU A 220 2.82 -18.49 -14.70
N LEU A 221 3.14 -17.22 -14.95
CA LEU A 221 2.52 -16.42 -16.02
C LEU A 221 2.83 -17.00 -17.40
N PHE A 222 4.08 -17.39 -17.68
CA PHE A 222 4.43 -18.03 -18.94
C PHE A 222 3.66 -19.35 -19.12
N LYS A 223 3.55 -20.18 -18.09
CA LYS A 223 2.78 -21.42 -18.16
C LYS A 223 1.28 -21.18 -18.45
N GLN A 224 0.71 -20.12 -17.89
CA GLN A 224 -0.71 -19.79 -18.04
C GLN A 224 -1.04 -19.08 -19.36
N TYR A 225 -0.14 -18.22 -19.84
CA TYR A 225 -0.38 -17.32 -20.96
C TYR A 225 0.57 -17.58 -22.14
N ALA A 226 1.22 -18.75 -22.22
CA ALA A 226 2.18 -19.12 -23.28
C ALA A 226 1.66 -18.83 -24.69
N ALA A 227 0.35 -19.05 -24.94
CA ALA A 227 -0.27 -18.80 -26.23
C ALA A 227 -0.51 -17.31 -26.54
N GLU A 228 -0.60 -16.44 -25.53
CA GLU A 228 -0.84 -15.00 -25.67
C GLU A 228 0.47 -14.18 -25.68
N ILE A 229 1.58 -14.78 -25.23
CA ILE A 229 2.88 -14.14 -25.15
C ILE A 229 3.67 -14.45 -26.43
N ASN A 230 3.39 -13.70 -27.50
CA ASN A 230 4.26 -13.66 -28.67
C ASN A 230 5.43 -12.70 -28.37
N TYR A 231 6.42 -13.17 -27.61
CA TYR A 231 7.61 -12.38 -27.27
C TYR A 231 8.72 -12.68 -28.27
N ASP A 232 8.87 -11.81 -29.27
CA ASP A 232 10.02 -11.82 -30.16
C ASP A 232 11.24 -11.29 -29.38
N TYR A 233 11.94 -12.18 -28.66
CA TYR A 233 13.16 -11.85 -27.95
C TYR A 233 14.24 -11.53 -28.98
N LYS A 234 14.38 -10.26 -29.36
CA LYS A 234 15.61 -9.79 -30.02
C LYS A 234 16.74 -9.92 -29.01
N SER A 235 17.49 -11.00 -29.14
CA SER A 235 18.71 -11.22 -28.39
C SER A 235 19.56 -9.97 -28.41
N CYS A 236 19.84 -9.42 -27.24
CA CYS A 236 20.87 -8.42 -27.06
C CYS A 236 22.20 -9.17 -26.95
N ASP A 237 22.61 -9.88 -28.00
CA ASP A 237 23.93 -10.49 -28.04
C ASP A 237 24.96 -9.37 -28.10
N ARG A 238 25.66 -9.21 -26.99
CA ARG A 238 26.89 -8.44 -26.89
C ARG A 238 27.92 -9.16 -27.75
N ASP A 239 28.54 -8.41 -28.67
CA ASP A 239 29.63 -8.78 -29.58
C ASP A 239 30.46 -10.02 -29.20
N GLY A 240 30.59 -10.95 -30.14
CA GLY A 240 31.54 -12.07 -30.03
C GLY A 240 31.51 -13.10 -31.16
N SER A 241 32.13 -12.76 -32.30
CA SER A 241 32.77 -13.63 -33.32
C SER A 241 31.95 -14.64 -34.17
N ASP A 242 32.16 -14.51 -35.48
CA ASP A 242 31.75 -15.37 -36.59
C ASP A 242 32.02 -16.89 -36.40
N THR A 243 31.17 -17.77 -36.96
CA THR A 243 31.44 -18.60 -38.18
C THR A 243 30.26 -19.56 -38.52
N LEU A 244 29.68 -19.36 -39.73
CA LEU A 244 29.02 -20.26 -40.71
C LEU A 244 28.05 -21.43 -40.34
N GLU A 245 26.84 -21.30 -40.92
CA GLU A 245 25.98 -22.27 -41.65
C GLU A 245 25.50 -23.60 -41.01
N ASN A 246 24.18 -23.74 -40.78
CA ASN A 246 23.30 -24.45 -41.73
C ASN A 246 21.80 -24.30 -41.39
N ASP A 247 20.99 -24.36 -42.44
CA ASP A 247 19.55 -24.11 -42.50
C ASP A 247 18.72 -25.36 -42.13
N LYS A 248 17.64 -25.21 -41.32
CA LYS A 248 16.34 -25.92 -41.42
C LYS A 248 15.51 -25.98 -40.12
N THR A 249 14.33 -25.37 -40.21
CA THR A 249 13.00 -25.81 -39.72
C THR A 249 12.85 -26.47 -38.35
N SER A 250 11.91 -25.88 -37.60
CA SER A 250 10.76 -26.53 -36.94
C SER A 250 10.75 -26.41 -35.42
N ASN A 251 9.80 -25.61 -34.94
CA ASN A 251 8.84 -25.92 -33.88
C ASN A 251 9.27 -26.97 -32.85
N ASP A 252 10.35 -26.73 -32.12
CA ASP A 252 10.61 -27.58 -30.98
C ASP A 252 11.45 -26.88 -29.91
N VAL A 253 10.84 -26.88 -28.72
CA VAL A 253 11.53 -26.93 -27.44
C VAL A 253 12.09 -25.59 -26.91
N ILE A 254 11.21 -24.82 -26.25
CA ILE A 254 11.60 -24.12 -25.02
C ILE A 254 11.94 -25.22 -23.99
N ARG A 255 13.15 -25.77 -24.09
CA ARG A 255 13.73 -26.60 -23.03
C ARG A 255 14.10 -25.63 -21.94
N GLU A 256 13.27 -25.59 -20.91
CA GLU A 256 13.66 -25.76 -19.51
C GLU A 256 15.11 -25.41 -19.13
N GLU A 257 15.59 -24.25 -19.54
CA GLU A 257 16.63 -23.54 -18.81
C GLU A 257 15.91 -22.54 -17.93
N VAL A 258 15.53 -23.00 -16.74
CA VAL A 258 15.32 -22.12 -15.59
C VAL A 258 16.63 -21.34 -15.43
N ARG A 259 16.70 -20.14 -16.04
CA ARG A 259 17.82 -19.22 -15.84
C ARG A 259 17.90 -18.95 -14.34
N ARG A 260 18.83 -19.63 -13.67
CA ARG A 260 19.18 -19.38 -12.27
C ARG A 260 19.71 -17.95 -12.19
N CYS A 261 18.84 -17.00 -11.85
CA CYS A 261 19.32 -15.75 -11.26
C CYS A 261 19.99 -16.15 -9.94
N SER A 262 21.31 -16.04 -9.84
CA SER A 262 22.07 -16.48 -8.65
C SER A 262 21.40 -15.93 -7.38
N ILE A 263 20.99 -16.86 -6.53
CA ILE A 263 20.48 -16.64 -5.18
C ILE A 263 21.68 -16.90 -4.27
N ASP A 264 22.55 -15.92 -4.09
CA ASP A 264 23.62 -16.04 -3.08
C ASP A 264 23.44 -14.98 -2.01
N THR A 265 22.31 -15.06 -1.26
CA THR A 265 22.23 -14.53 0.14
C THR A 265 21.01 -15.00 0.95
N ALA A 266 20.19 -15.96 0.51
CA ALA A 266 19.08 -16.46 1.34
C ALA A 266 19.30 -17.95 1.66
N PRO A 267 19.31 -18.37 2.94
CA PRO A 267 19.43 -19.77 3.28
C PRO A 267 18.26 -20.54 2.67
N GLU A 268 18.60 -21.50 1.82
CA GLU A 268 17.68 -22.33 1.05
C GLU A 268 16.78 -23.13 1.99
N MET A 269 15.47 -22.96 1.85
CA MET A 269 14.50 -23.89 2.42
C MET A 269 14.13 -24.86 1.30
N GLU A 270 14.55 -26.13 1.46
CA GLU A 270 14.49 -27.17 0.42
C GLU A 270 13.11 -27.30 -0.23
N ILE A 271 13.09 -27.26 -1.56
CA ILE A 271 11.93 -27.59 -2.39
C ILE A 271 11.96 -29.10 -2.63
N GLY A 272 10.96 -29.81 -2.11
CA GLY A 272 10.77 -31.25 -2.34
C GLY A 272 10.50 -31.60 -3.81
N PRO A 273 10.65 -32.89 -4.19
CA PRO A 273 10.74 -33.30 -5.59
C PRO A 273 9.45 -33.07 -6.39
N ALA A 274 9.64 -32.73 -7.66
CA ALA A 274 8.63 -32.43 -8.66
C ALA A 274 7.92 -33.71 -9.13
N ASP A 275 6.74 -33.98 -8.59
CA ASP A 275 5.70 -34.74 -9.29
C ASP A 275 4.36 -34.65 -8.55
N LEU A 276 3.48 -33.70 -8.88
CA LEU A 276 2.06 -33.77 -8.52
C LEU A 276 1.14 -33.05 -9.54
N PRO A 277 -0.11 -33.54 -9.73
CA PRO A 277 -1.02 -33.12 -10.80
C PRO A 277 -1.64 -31.72 -10.56
N GLN A 278 -2.01 -31.03 -11.65
CA GLN A 278 -2.74 -29.75 -11.59
C GLN A 278 -4.01 -29.85 -10.72
N PRO A 279 -4.26 -28.93 -9.78
CA PRO A 279 -5.55 -28.86 -9.12
C PRO A 279 -6.59 -28.19 -10.04
N PRO A 280 -7.85 -28.67 -10.04
CA PRO A 280 -8.95 -28.00 -10.71
C PRO A 280 -9.32 -26.70 -9.98
N ALA A 281 -10.02 -25.79 -10.70
CA ALA A 281 -10.49 -24.51 -10.17
C ALA A 281 -11.22 -24.66 -8.81
N PRO A 282 -11.16 -23.64 -7.92
CA PRO A 282 -11.74 -23.77 -6.58
C PRO A 282 -13.27 -23.86 -6.67
N VAL A 283 -13.79 -25.06 -6.47
CA VAL A 283 -15.21 -25.30 -6.23
C VAL A 283 -15.47 -25.01 -4.76
N ILE A 284 -16.42 -24.14 -4.46
CA ILE A 284 -16.91 -23.88 -3.10
C ILE A 284 -17.28 -25.24 -2.47
N PRO A 285 -16.83 -25.59 -1.26
CA PRO A 285 -17.16 -26.87 -0.66
C PRO A 285 -18.68 -26.98 -0.49
N VAL A 286 -19.29 -27.99 -1.13
CA VAL A 286 -20.67 -28.38 -0.80
C VAL A 286 -20.65 -28.92 0.62
N PRO A 287 -21.56 -28.47 1.53
CA PRO A 287 -21.59 -28.96 2.90
C PRO A 287 -21.77 -30.48 2.90
N LYS A 288 -20.78 -31.21 3.44
CA LYS A 288 -20.92 -32.65 3.66
C LYS A 288 -21.75 -32.86 4.92
N ASP A 289 -22.98 -33.32 4.73
CA ASP A 289 -23.74 -34.01 5.77
C ASP A 289 -23.02 -35.32 6.11
N SER A 290 -22.07 -35.26 7.05
CA SER A 290 -21.64 -36.43 7.83
C SER A 290 -20.69 -36.01 8.95
N GLY A 291 -21.20 -36.13 10.19
CA GLY A 291 -20.41 -36.48 11.37
C GLY A 291 -19.27 -35.54 11.77
N HIS A 292 -19.58 -34.59 12.65
CA HIS A 292 -18.69 -33.98 13.64
C HIS A 292 -17.20 -33.80 13.25
N ARG A 293 -16.91 -32.70 12.56
CA ARG A 293 -15.87 -31.74 12.95
C ARG A 293 -16.27 -30.41 12.33
N GLN A 294 -16.93 -29.56 13.12
CA GLN A 294 -17.03 -28.14 12.78
C GLN A 294 -15.60 -27.65 12.66
N SER A 295 -15.11 -27.45 11.43
CA SER A 295 -13.79 -26.86 11.20
C SER A 295 -13.81 -25.50 11.88
N SER A 296 -13.11 -25.39 13.01
CA SER A 296 -13.07 -24.15 13.77
C SER A 296 -12.60 -23.02 12.86
N PRO A 297 -13.07 -21.76 13.05
CA PRO A 297 -12.62 -20.64 12.24
C PRO A 297 -11.09 -20.55 12.12
N SER A 298 -10.38 -20.91 13.19
CA SER A 298 -8.92 -21.05 13.22
C SER A 298 -8.40 -22.13 12.27
N THR A 299 -9.01 -23.31 12.22
CA THR A 299 -8.63 -24.38 11.26
C THR A 299 -8.85 -23.96 9.81
N ILE A 300 -9.95 -23.24 9.52
CA ILE A 300 -10.25 -22.74 8.17
C ILE A 300 -9.20 -21.69 7.77
N LEU A 301 -8.90 -20.73 8.66
CA LEU A 301 -7.88 -19.71 8.42
C LEU A 301 -6.51 -20.35 8.19
N THR A 302 -6.09 -21.31 9.04
CA THR A 302 -4.82 -22.03 8.86
C THR A 302 -4.76 -22.72 7.50
N GLN A 303 -5.83 -23.38 7.07
CA GLN A 303 -5.89 -24.02 5.75
C GLN A 303 -5.80 -22.99 4.62
N MET A 304 -6.49 -21.85 4.73
CA MET A 304 -6.39 -20.76 3.75
C MET A 304 -4.97 -20.19 3.65
N TYR A 305 -4.27 -20.03 4.78
CA TYR A 305 -2.89 -19.54 4.80
C TYR A 305 -1.85 -20.55 4.28
N THR A 306 -2.17 -21.84 4.29
CA THR A 306 -1.32 -22.88 3.69
C THR A 306 -1.51 -23.03 2.17
N MET A 307 -2.52 -22.38 1.59
CA MET A 307 -2.67 -22.36 0.13
C MET A 307 -1.60 -21.45 -0.47
N ASN A 308 -0.86 -21.94 -1.46
CA ASN A 308 0.04 -21.10 -2.26
C ASN A 308 -0.75 -19.91 -2.79
N ALA A 309 -0.24 -18.69 -2.55
CA ALA A 309 -0.89 -17.47 -2.99
C ALA A 309 -1.25 -17.57 -4.48
N PRO A 310 -2.47 -17.17 -4.89
CA PRO A 310 -2.86 -17.24 -6.28
C PRO A 310 -1.83 -16.46 -7.12
N PRO A 311 -1.47 -16.97 -8.31
CA PRO A 311 -0.51 -16.29 -9.18
C PRO A 311 -1.02 -14.89 -9.48
N ILE A 312 -0.11 -13.92 -9.44
CA ILE A 312 -0.41 -12.53 -9.76
C ILE A 312 -1.11 -12.46 -11.13
N PRO A 313 -2.26 -11.76 -11.26
CA PRO A 313 -2.87 -11.54 -12.56
C PRO A 313 -1.92 -10.80 -13.51
N LEU A 314 -1.92 -11.15 -14.79
CA LEU A 314 -1.01 -10.56 -15.79
C LEU A 314 -1.11 -9.02 -15.85
N THR A 315 -2.31 -8.46 -15.66
CA THR A 315 -2.57 -7.02 -15.60
C THR A 315 -1.90 -6.35 -14.40
N GLU A 316 -2.03 -6.95 -13.21
CA GLU A 316 -1.39 -6.49 -11.97
C GLU A 316 0.13 -6.60 -12.09
N ALA A 317 0.65 -7.71 -12.63
CA ALA A 317 2.08 -7.92 -12.87
C ALA A 317 2.69 -6.85 -13.79
N ARG A 318 2.03 -6.56 -14.91
CA ARG A 318 2.46 -5.47 -15.82
C ARG A 318 2.43 -4.12 -15.11
N THR A 319 1.40 -3.87 -14.33
CA THR A 319 1.21 -2.58 -13.65
C THR A 319 2.26 -2.36 -12.57
N ILE A 320 2.52 -3.35 -11.71
CA ILE A 320 3.51 -3.22 -10.64
C ILE A 320 4.92 -3.07 -11.22
N VAL A 321 5.29 -3.86 -12.24
CA VAL A 321 6.59 -3.73 -12.92
C VAL A 321 6.75 -2.33 -13.53
N LYS A 322 5.72 -1.79 -14.16
CA LYS A 322 5.74 -0.41 -14.70
C LYS A 322 6.03 0.62 -13.63
N PHE A 323 5.35 0.56 -12.47
CA PHE A 323 5.57 1.53 -11.40
C PHE A 323 6.91 1.34 -10.70
N ILE A 324 7.40 0.11 -10.56
CA ILE A 324 8.75 -0.15 -10.06
C ILE A 324 9.80 0.47 -10.99
N LEU A 325 9.71 0.22 -12.30
CA LEU A 325 10.65 0.80 -13.27
C LEU A 325 10.60 2.33 -13.28
N LEU A 326 9.41 2.91 -13.14
CA LEU A 326 9.27 4.36 -13.00
C LEU A 326 9.97 4.88 -11.74
N ALA A 327 9.78 4.22 -10.59
CA ALA A 327 10.46 4.58 -9.35
C ALA A 327 11.98 4.45 -9.49
N CYS A 328 12.47 3.37 -10.09
CA CYS A 328 13.90 3.18 -10.38
C CYS A 328 14.46 4.32 -11.23
N LYS A 329 13.78 4.70 -12.31
CA LYS A 329 14.17 5.83 -13.16
C LYS A 329 14.25 7.14 -12.37
N MET A 330 13.31 7.38 -11.46
CA MET A 330 13.32 8.57 -10.61
C MET A 330 14.49 8.56 -9.62
N GLY A 331 14.75 7.42 -8.97
CA GLY A 331 15.87 7.27 -8.04
C GLY A 331 17.22 7.44 -8.73
N THR A 332 17.42 6.86 -9.91
CA THR A 332 18.66 7.07 -10.68
C THR A 332 18.85 8.52 -11.12
N THR A 333 17.76 9.23 -11.45
CA THR A 333 17.80 10.65 -11.80
C THR A 333 18.16 11.51 -10.59
N ALA A 334 17.59 11.20 -9.42
CA ALA A 334 17.90 11.88 -8.17
C ALA A 334 19.37 11.72 -7.76
N LEU A 335 19.93 10.50 -7.90
CA LEU A 335 21.36 10.25 -7.66
C LEU A 335 22.28 11.00 -8.64
N ALA A 336 21.90 11.04 -9.92
CA ALA A 336 22.67 11.78 -10.93
C ALA A 336 22.68 13.29 -10.67
N GLY A 337 21.58 13.85 -10.15
CA GLY A 337 21.51 15.25 -9.71
C GLY A 337 22.36 15.53 -8.47
N ALA A 338 22.30 14.66 -7.46
CA ALA A 338 23.06 14.81 -6.21
C ALA A 338 24.58 14.84 -6.44
N ASN A 339 25.08 14.02 -7.37
CA ASN A 339 26.50 13.98 -7.75
C ASN A 339 27.01 15.25 -8.44
N ARG A 340 26.11 16.08 -9.00
CA ARG A 340 26.48 17.38 -9.60
C ARG A 340 26.55 18.47 -8.55
N SER A 341 25.60 18.49 -7.61
CA SER A 341 25.58 19.48 -6.51
C SER A 341 26.71 19.31 -5.49
N SER A 342 27.30 18.11 -5.38
CA SER A 342 28.46 17.88 -4.50
C SER A 342 29.81 18.23 -5.14
N ARG A 343 29.83 18.65 -6.41
CA ARG A 343 31.04 19.04 -7.16
C ARG A 343 31.15 20.56 -7.38
N GLU A 344 30.13 21.31 -7.02
CA GLU A 344 30.12 22.78 -6.90
C GLU A 344 30.27 23.15 -5.42
#